data_AF-A0A973Q288-F1
#
_entry.id   AF-A0A973Q288-F1
#
_cell.length_a   1.000
_cell.length_b   1.000
_cell.length_c   1.000
_cell.angle_alpha   90.00
_cell.angle_beta   90.00
_cell.angle_gamma   90.00
#
_symmetry.space_group_name_H-M   'P 1'
#
loop_
_entity.id
_entity.type
_entity.pdbx_description
1 polymer ?
#
loop_
_entity_poly.entity_id
_entity_poly.type
_entity_poly.pdbx_seq_one_letter_code
_entity_poly.pdbx_strand_id
1 'polypeptide(L)' 'MARMTRREMNELAEDREKCAARSDAAAIDGDRAANDPNNSPTLRAQAKAAAGFARQHAQEYREEAEALRDGRIPGEDW' A
#
# COMPACT_ATOMS: atom_id res chain seq x y z
N MET A 1 -18.31 22.10 -1.82
CA MET A 1 -16.95 21.69 -2.20
C MET A 1 -16.93 21.51 -3.71
N ALA A 2 -15.89 22.00 -4.41
CA ALA A 2 -15.76 21.74 -5.84
C ALA A 2 -15.51 20.24 -6.04
N ARG A 3 -16.28 19.59 -6.91
CA ARG A 3 -16.09 18.16 -7.23
C ARG A 3 -14.74 18.01 -7.93
N MET A 4 -13.91 17.11 -7.44
CA MET A 4 -12.59 16.82 -8.02
C MET A 4 -12.74 16.42 -9.49
N THR A 5 -11.88 16.95 -10.34
CA THR A 5 -11.92 16.68 -11.78
C THR A 5 -11.41 15.27 -12.08
N ARG A 6 -11.79 14.75 -13.26
CA ARG A 6 -11.31 13.45 -13.73
C ARG A 6 -9.79 13.38 -13.84
N ARG A 7 -9.14 14.49 -14.21
CA ARG A 7 -7.68 14.59 -14.28
C ARG A 7 -7.05 14.43 -12.89
N GLU A 8 -7.55 15.18 -11.91
CA GLU A 8 -7.07 15.10 -10.51
C GLU A 8 -7.30 13.72 -9.89
N MET A 9 -8.42 13.05 -10.21
CA MET A 9 -8.67 11.66 -9.80
C MET A 9 -7.62 10.70 -10.37
N ASN A 10 -7.26 10.84 -11.65
CA ASN A 10 -6.24 10.01 -12.26
C ASN A 10 -4.85 10.28 -11.67
N GLU A 11 -4.50 11.55 -11.41
CA GLU A 11 -3.23 11.92 -10.75
C GLU A 11 -3.13 11.29 -9.36
N LEU A 12 -4.22 11.32 -8.58
CA LEU A 12 -4.27 10.65 -7.29
C LEU A 12 -4.18 9.12 -7.42
N ALA A 13 -4.82 8.52 -8.43
CA ALA A 13 -4.73 7.08 -8.67
C ALA A 13 -3.28 6.67 -8.93
N GLU A 14 -2.55 7.43 -9.75
CA GLU A 14 -1.12 7.20 -10.02
C GLU A 14 -0.28 7.34 -8.73
N ASP A 15 -0.60 8.30 -7.87
CA ASP A 15 0.08 8.43 -6.58
C ASP A 15 -0.19 7.25 -5.64
N ARG A 16 -1.42 6.73 -5.63
CA ARG A 16 -1.76 5.50 -4.87
C ARG A 16 -1.00 4.30 -5.42
N GLU A 17 -0.83 4.15 -6.73
CA GLU A 17 0.00 3.09 -7.29
C GLU A 17 1.48 3.19 -6.89
N LYS A 18 2.03 4.41 -6.84
CA LYS A 18 3.39 4.62 -6.32
C LYS A 18 3.50 4.20 -4.85
N CYS A 19 2.48 4.50 -4.04
CA CYS A 19 2.42 4.05 -2.65
C CYS A 19 2.33 2.52 -2.56
N ALA A 20 1.50 1.88 -3.38
CA ALA A 20 1.41 0.43 -3.45
C ALA A 20 2.77 -0.22 -3.76
N ALA A 21 3.47 0.29 -4.77
CA ALA A 21 4.80 -0.20 -5.15
C ALA A 21 5.85 -0.03 -4.02
N ARG A 22 5.79 1.07 -3.27
CA ARG A 22 6.65 1.29 -2.10
C ARG A 22 6.34 0.28 -0.98
N SER A 23 5.06 0.02 -0.73
CA SER A 23 4.61 -0.96 0.25
C SER A 23 5.01 -2.39 -0.14
N ASP A 24 4.93 -2.76 -1.43
CA ASP A 24 5.44 -4.04 -1.92
C ASP A 24 6.95 -4.18 -1.68
N ALA A 25 7.72 -3.13 -1.96
CA ALA A 25 9.16 -3.12 -1.71
C ALA A 25 9.47 -3.29 -0.22
N ALA A 26 8.71 -2.62 0.67
CA ALA A 26 8.82 -2.79 2.11
C ALA A 26 8.45 -4.21 2.57
N ALA A 27 7.44 -4.84 1.95
CA ALA A 27 7.07 -6.21 2.25
C ALA A 27 8.20 -7.19 1.89
N ILE A 28 8.82 -7.01 0.72
CA ILE A 28 9.98 -7.81 0.29
C ILE A 28 11.16 -7.64 1.25
N ASP A 29 11.44 -6.42 1.68
CA ASP A 29 12.52 -6.15 2.64
C ASP A 29 12.24 -6.77 4.01
N GLY A 30 11.00 -6.65 4.50
CA GLY A 30 10.55 -7.30 5.72
C GLY A 30 10.66 -8.83 5.64
N ASP A 31 10.32 -9.43 4.50
CA ASP A 31 10.51 -10.87 4.28
C ASP A 31 11.99 -11.27 4.31
N ARG A 32 12.89 -10.47 3.74
CA ARG A 32 14.33 -10.73 3.82
C ARG A 32 14.81 -10.71 5.26
N ALA A 33 14.45 -9.67 6.02
CA ALA A 33 14.81 -9.56 7.43
C ALA A 33 14.19 -10.67 8.30
N ALA A 34 12.97 -11.10 7.98
CA ALA A 34 12.28 -12.19 8.66
C ALA A 34 12.94 -13.57 8.44
N ASN A 35 13.62 -13.76 7.32
CA ASN A 35 14.28 -15.01 6.95
C ASN A 35 15.80 -14.99 7.19
N ASP A 36 16.38 -13.86 7.60
CA ASP A 36 17.82 -13.77 7.88
C ASP A 36 18.17 -14.50 9.19
N PRO A 37 18.97 -15.58 9.15
CA PRO A 37 19.34 -16.35 10.34
C PRO A 37 20.20 -15.56 11.33
N ASN A 38 20.86 -14.48 10.89
CA ASN A 38 21.68 -13.63 11.75
C ASN A 38 20.84 -12.69 12.63
N ASN A 39 19.57 -12.47 12.27
CA ASN A 39 18.65 -11.66 13.08
C ASN A 39 18.14 -12.44 14.29
N SER A 40 17.87 -11.73 15.40
CA SER A 40 17.28 -12.35 16.59
C SER A 40 15.87 -12.91 16.30
N PRO A 41 15.40 -13.93 17.04
CA PRO A 41 14.05 -14.45 16.86
C PRO A 41 12.95 -13.37 16.97
N THR A 42 13.12 -12.42 17.90
CA THR A 42 12.21 -11.28 18.07
C THR A 42 12.20 -10.38 16.84
N LEU A 43 13.37 -10.04 16.30
CA LEU A 43 13.48 -9.19 15.11
C LEU A 43 12.84 -9.88 13.89
N ARG A 44 13.09 -11.18 13.69
CA ARG A 44 12.47 -11.95 12.60
C ARG A 44 10.94 -11.97 12.71
N ALA A 45 10.40 -12.12 13.93
CA ALA A 45 8.96 -12.11 14.16
C ALA A 45 8.34 -10.73 13.86
N GLN A 46 8.97 -9.64 14.31
CA GLN A 46 8.53 -8.28 14.02
C GLN A 46 8.61 -7.95 12.52
N ALA A 47 9.69 -8.35 11.85
CA ALA A 47 9.86 -8.18 10.41
C ALA A 47 8.77 -8.92 9.61
N LYS A 48 8.41 -10.14 10.02
CA LYS A 48 7.29 -10.89 9.43
C LYS A 48 5.96 -10.16 9.58
N ALA A 49 5.68 -9.60 10.75
CA ALA A 49 4.46 -8.82 10.98
C ALA A 49 4.44 -7.54 10.14
N ALA A 50 5.57 -6.81 10.10
CA ALA A 50 5.72 -5.61 9.28
C ALA A 50 5.51 -5.90 7.78
N ALA A 51 6.07 -7.01 7.26
CA ALA A 51 5.83 -7.45 5.89
C ALA A 51 4.35 -7.76 5.63
N GLY A 52 3.64 -8.32 6.62
CA GLY A 52 2.19 -8.52 6.57
C GLY A 52 1.42 -7.21 6.38
N PHE A 53 1.68 -6.21 7.23
CA PHE A 53 1.03 -4.89 7.13
C PHE A 53 1.37 -4.18 5.82
N ALA A 54 2.61 -4.26 5.36
CA ALA A 54 3.02 -3.68 4.10
C ALA A 54 2.26 -4.28 2.90
N ARG A 55 2.06 -5.60 2.87
CA ARG A 55 1.21 -6.24 1.83
C ARG A 55 -0.23 -5.77 1.89
N GLN A 56 -0.79 -5.65 3.09
CA GLN A 56 -2.15 -5.13 3.28
C GLN A 56 -2.28 -3.70 2.73
N HIS A 57 -1.35 -2.81 3.07
CA HIS A 57 -1.37 -1.45 2.54
C HIS A 57 -1.17 -1.39 1.02
N ALA A 58 -0.32 -2.26 0.46
CA ALA A 58 -0.18 -2.34 -1.00
C ALA A 58 -1.49 -2.71 -1.68
N GLN A 59 -2.25 -3.64 -1.11
CA GLN A 59 -3.59 -4.01 -1.57
C GLN A 59 -4.56 -2.82 -1.47
N GLU A 60 -4.66 -2.20 -0.29
CA GLU A 60 -5.54 -1.05 -0.04
C GLU A 60 -5.27 0.10 -1.03
N TYR A 61 -4.01 0.45 -1.27
CA TYR A 61 -3.64 1.48 -2.22
C TYR A 61 -4.05 1.14 -3.67
N ARG A 62 -3.98 -0.14 -4.07
CA ARG A 62 -4.44 -0.55 -5.41
C ARG A 62 -5.95 -0.44 -5.54
N GLU A 63 -6.69 -0.84 -4.51
CA GLU A 63 -8.15 -0.72 -4.47
C GLU A 63 -8.59 0.76 -4.53
N GLU A 64 -7.90 1.64 -3.81
CA GLU A 64 -8.13 3.08 -3.88
C GLU A 64 -7.80 3.66 -5.27
N ALA A 65 -6.70 3.22 -5.89
CA ALA A 65 -6.33 3.64 -7.25
C ALA A 65 -7.39 3.24 -8.28
N GLU A 66 -7.93 2.02 -8.17
CA GLU A 66 -9.02 1.53 -9.01
C GLU A 66 -10.30 2.33 -8.79
N ALA A 67 -10.69 2.58 -7.53
CA ALA A 67 -11.86 3.41 -7.22
C ALA A 67 -11.73 4.83 -7.81
N LEU A 68 -10.57 5.47 -7.68
CA LEU A 68 -10.30 6.78 -8.26
C LEU A 68 -10.39 6.76 -9.80
N ARG A 69 -9.88 5.70 -10.44
CA ARG A 69 -10.05 5.46 -11.88
C ARG A 69 -11.48 5.18 -12.29
N ASP A 70 -12.33 4.68 -11.41
CA ASP A 70 -13.77 4.57 -11.67
C ASP A 70 -14.51 5.90 -11.45
N GLY A 71 -13.81 6.91 -10.91
CA GLY A 71 -14.40 8.19 -10.54
C GLY A 71 -15.16 8.16 -9.21
N ARG A 72 -14.95 7.09 -8.42
CA ARG A 72 -15.43 6.98 -7.05
C ARG A 72 -14.42 7.63 -6.12
N ILE A 73 -14.90 8.40 -5.15
CA ILE A 73 -14.06 8.97 -4.11
C ILE A 73 -13.99 7.93 -2.97
N PRO A 74 -12.81 7.38 -2.65
CA PRO A 74 -12.66 6.41 -1.57
C PRO A 74 -13.17 7.00 -0.25
N GLY A 75 -14.14 6.33 0.39
CA GLY A 75 -14.74 6.81 1.63
C GLY A 75 -15.86 7.85 1.46
N GLU A 76 -16.51 7.97 0.31
CA GLU A 76 -17.80 8.68 0.16
C GLU A 76 -19.01 7.71 0.05
N ASP A 77 -18.79 6.39 0.07
CA ASP A 77 -19.85 5.37 -0.03
C ASP A 77 -20.60 5.10 1.31
N TRP A 78 -20.62 6.05 2.25
CA TRP A 78 -21.35 5.95 3.54
C TRP A 78 -22.45 6.98 3.71
#